data_AF-A0A812IUL7-F1
#
_entry.id   AF-A0A812IUL7-F1
#
_cell.length_a   1.000
_cell.length_b   1.000
_cell.length_c   1.000
_cell.angle_alpha   90.00
_cell.angle_beta   90.00
_cell.angle_gamma   90.00
#
_symmetry.space_group_name_H-M   'P 1'
#
loop_
_entity.id
_entity.type
_entity.pdbx_description
1 polymer ?
#
loop_
_entity_poly.entity_id
_entity_poly.type
_entity_poly.pdbx_seq_one_letter_code
_entity_poly.pdbx_strand_id
1 'polypeptide(L)'
;MSFPLLLALLPSALASFPVPPQQTKEQLSLFQKTSAAAKEASDAATPKVLEFFDSTEFRRVLQGCCPDVAGLKSTELLRRYRAEAQIAELSHALPAEPQKKQKKEVFDDVTEKEVGHLSWFPNEFQSALMHNVTALSAPINNYAQQHIFGSVPFAGMPPTWQEAENRLIYIAHNMRRLDTGSLPNFGDVTVVFNTSRVRNSVVIAPYDTGLFTMNCLFPHLLIQKAKKPLNCTAWPSPAVGTLDHLDHLIIPNLQIPYNRSGTNQTWKDGVRTLWSRAFTETPYEDLPPLTLNDMGNYLEADVLANPRLPDAVKYVIGNFPILFGTDDGRKLQQIAANRSWPLFWGVGNGEPVKKDKNFTDPSKYPGNQRLADPSIVALTNATLPWGAKRAFDKVWEEATLERSKRNVTKEDVKRWWTNLSSSELRVAPLSASSCAIADRCVAVAAGDCVCILETQLLTV
;
A
#
# COMPACT_ATOMS: atom_id res chain seq x y z
N MET A 1 -21.17 13.14 48.59
CA MET A 1 -20.60 12.11 47.71
C MET A 1 -19.86 12.84 46.59
N SER A 2 -18.54 12.98 46.74
CA SER A 2 -17.70 13.77 45.84
C SER A 2 -17.10 12.86 44.77
N PHE A 3 -17.41 13.11 43.51
CA PHE A 3 -16.74 12.46 42.39
C PHE A 3 -15.33 13.07 42.24
N PRO A 4 -14.27 12.26 42.16
CA PRO A 4 -12.95 12.77 41.86
C PRO A 4 -12.90 13.23 40.40
N LEU A 5 -12.63 14.51 40.23
CA LEU A 5 -12.28 15.16 38.99
C LEU A 5 -10.96 14.55 38.48
N LEU A 6 -11.03 13.46 37.69
CA LEU A 6 -9.86 12.96 36.96
C LEU A 6 -9.56 13.96 35.84
N LEU A 7 -8.73 14.96 36.16
CA LEU A 7 -8.16 15.88 35.19
C LEU A 7 -7.35 15.09 34.15
N ALA A 8 -7.70 15.30 32.88
CA ALA A 8 -7.03 14.75 31.71
C ALA A 8 -5.56 15.20 31.64
N LEU A 9 -4.62 14.34 32.04
CA LEU A 9 -3.18 14.55 31.92
C LEU A 9 -2.57 14.07 30.58
N LEU A 10 -3.40 13.86 29.54
CA LEU A 10 -2.96 13.33 28.26
C LEU A 10 -2.51 14.33 27.14
N PRO A 11 -2.53 15.68 27.26
CA PRO A 11 -2.05 16.52 26.14
C PRO A 11 -0.53 16.74 26.05
N SER A 12 0.24 16.53 27.11
CA SER A 12 1.58 17.16 27.19
C SER A 12 2.68 16.46 26.37
N ALA A 13 2.54 15.18 26.02
CA ALA A 13 3.60 14.46 25.29
C ALA A 13 3.62 14.78 23.79
N LEU A 14 2.44 14.90 23.15
CA LEU A 14 2.34 15.21 21.71
C LEU A 14 2.70 16.67 21.36
N ALA A 15 2.68 17.57 22.34
CA ALA A 15 3.14 18.95 22.17
C ALA A 15 4.67 19.06 21.90
N SER A 16 5.41 17.94 21.98
CA SER A 16 6.88 17.94 21.91
C SER A 16 7.44 17.85 20.49
N PHE A 17 6.63 17.48 19.49
CA PHE A 17 7.11 17.29 18.11
C PHE A 17 6.51 18.35 17.18
N PRO A 18 7.32 19.22 16.57
CA PRO A 18 6.82 20.25 15.67
C PRO A 18 6.28 19.62 14.39
N VAL A 19 5.21 20.22 13.86
CA VAL A 19 4.69 19.88 12.52
C VAL A 19 5.81 20.15 11.50
N PRO A 20 6.35 19.14 10.80
CA PRO A 20 7.41 19.33 9.82
C PRO A 20 6.89 20.12 8.62
N PRO A 21 7.73 20.76 7.79
CA PRO A 21 7.28 21.33 6.52
C PRO A 21 6.73 20.23 5.59
N GLN A 22 5.77 20.57 4.72
CA GLN A 22 5.14 19.57 3.83
C GLN A 22 6.18 18.85 2.96
N GLN A 23 7.18 19.58 2.47
CA GLN A 23 8.43 19.01 1.98
C GLN A 23 9.56 19.89 2.52
N THR A 24 10.62 19.27 3.03
CA THR A 24 11.83 19.98 3.45
C THR A 24 12.64 20.44 2.22
N LYS A 25 13.64 21.30 2.41
CA LYS A 25 14.51 21.73 1.31
C LYS A 25 15.30 20.55 0.74
N GLU A 26 15.68 19.64 1.62
CA GLU A 26 16.41 18.41 1.31
C GLU A 26 15.53 17.47 0.48
N GLN A 27 14.27 17.24 0.89
CA GLN A 27 13.31 16.43 0.14
C GLN A 27 13.04 17.01 -1.25
N LEU A 28 12.81 18.33 -1.35
CA LEU A 28 12.62 19.03 -2.63
C LEU A 28 13.83 18.86 -3.56
N SER A 29 15.04 19.12 -3.04
CA SER A 29 16.27 18.99 -3.82
C SER A 29 16.52 17.55 -4.26
N LEU A 30 16.24 16.57 -3.39
CA LEU A 30 16.40 15.16 -3.70
C LEU A 30 15.40 14.73 -4.77
N PHE A 31 14.12 15.09 -4.64
CA PHE A 31 13.10 14.77 -5.64
C PHE A 31 13.43 15.39 -7.00
N GLN A 32 13.86 16.65 -7.06
CA GLN A 32 14.26 17.30 -8.33
C GLN A 32 15.39 16.55 -9.02
N LYS A 33 16.45 16.21 -8.28
CA LYS A 33 17.59 15.42 -8.79
C LYS A 33 17.13 14.05 -9.29
N THR A 34 16.33 13.35 -8.49
CA THR A 34 15.80 12.03 -8.81
C THR A 34 14.89 12.06 -10.02
N SER A 35 14.00 13.05 -10.13
CA SER A 35 13.10 13.21 -11.28
C SER A 35 13.85 13.42 -12.58
N ALA A 36 14.90 14.25 -12.57
CA ALA A 36 15.76 14.45 -13.74
C ALA A 36 16.48 13.16 -14.16
N ALA A 37 17.08 12.43 -13.21
CA ALA A 37 17.73 11.15 -13.47
C ALA A 37 16.74 10.06 -13.95
N ALA A 38 15.55 10.01 -13.35
CA ALA A 38 14.48 9.09 -13.71
C ALA A 38 13.98 9.34 -15.13
N LYS A 39 13.91 10.61 -15.56
CA LYS A 39 13.57 10.99 -16.93
C LYS A 39 14.61 10.45 -17.91
N GLU A 40 15.89 10.76 -17.68
CA GLU A 40 16.98 10.30 -18.54
C GLU A 40 17.02 8.76 -18.63
N ALA A 41 16.92 8.07 -17.49
CA ALA A 41 16.90 6.62 -17.43
C ALA A 41 15.69 6.03 -18.15
N SER A 42 14.51 6.61 -17.96
CA SER A 42 13.28 6.19 -18.65
C SER A 42 13.39 6.37 -20.17
N ASP A 43 13.83 7.54 -20.64
CA ASP A 43 14.01 7.83 -22.06
C ASP A 43 14.98 6.83 -22.71
N ALA A 44 16.09 6.51 -22.02
CA ALA A 44 17.07 5.52 -22.48
C ALA A 44 16.54 4.08 -22.47
N ALA A 45 15.63 3.76 -21.54
CA ALA A 45 15.05 2.43 -21.40
C ALA A 45 13.84 2.18 -22.31
N THR A 46 13.10 3.23 -22.69
CA THR A 46 11.87 3.12 -23.49
C THR A 46 12.04 2.22 -24.73
N PRO A 47 13.08 2.37 -25.58
CA PRO A 47 13.24 1.49 -26.74
C PRO A 47 13.36 0.00 -26.37
N LYS A 48 14.09 -0.31 -25.29
CA LYS A 48 14.28 -1.69 -24.80
C LYS A 48 12.99 -2.27 -24.22
N VAL A 49 12.18 -1.44 -23.57
CA VAL A 49 10.85 -1.86 -23.07
C VAL A 49 9.92 -2.18 -24.24
N LEU A 50 9.90 -1.33 -25.27
CA LEU A 50 9.11 -1.57 -26.47
C LEU A 50 9.54 -2.85 -27.19
N GLU A 51 10.85 -3.07 -27.35
CA GLU A 51 11.41 -4.30 -27.90
C GLU A 51 11.02 -5.53 -27.06
N PHE A 52 11.12 -5.44 -25.74
CA PHE A 52 10.70 -6.50 -24.83
C PHE A 52 9.20 -6.83 -25.01
N PHE A 53 8.34 -5.82 -25.12
CA PHE A 53 6.91 -6.01 -25.38
C PHE A 53 6.62 -6.58 -26.76
N ASP A 54 7.45 -6.33 -27.77
CA ASP A 54 7.30 -6.94 -29.10
C ASP A 54 7.96 -8.33 -29.22
N SER A 55 8.72 -8.76 -28.21
CA SER A 55 9.37 -10.06 -28.24
C SER A 55 8.36 -11.22 -28.31
N THR A 56 8.66 -12.22 -29.14
CA THR A 56 7.83 -13.43 -29.31
C THR A 56 7.54 -14.13 -27.98
N GLU A 57 8.49 -14.11 -27.06
CA GLU A 57 8.35 -14.75 -25.76
C GLU A 57 7.36 -14.01 -24.86
N PHE A 58 7.47 -12.68 -24.76
CA PHE A 58 6.51 -11.87 -24.01
C PHE A 58 5.10 -11.98 -24.60
N ARG A 59 4.98 -11.88 -25.93
CA ARG A 59 3.71 -12.03 -26.65
C ARG A 59 3.07 -13.38 -26.40
N ARG A 60 3.85 -14.46 -26.38
CA ARG A 60 3.34 -15.80 -26.06
C ARG A 60 2.80 -15.90 -24.64
N VAL A 61 3.45 -15.23 -23.67
CA VAL A 61 2.95 -15.19 -22.29
C VAL A 61 1.62 -14.43 -22.23
N LEU A 62 1.54 -13.24 -22.82
CA LEU A 62 0.31 -12.46 -22.85
C LEU A 62 -0.83 -13.21 -23.55
N GLN A 63 -0.58 -13.87 -24.68
CA GLN A 63 -1.61 -14.66 -25.38
C GLN A 63 -2.22 -15.75 -24.48
N GLY A 64 -1.43 -16.29 -23.54
CA GLY A 64 -1.88 -17.33 -22.62
C GLY A 64 -2.67 -16.81 -21.41
N CYS A 65 -2.36 -15.63 -20.88
CA CYS A 65 -3.00 -15.11 -19.67
C CYS A 65 -3.95 -13.91 -19.89
N CYS A 66 -3.72 -13.11 -20.93
CA CYS A 66 -4.37 -11.82 -21.19
C CYS A 66 -4.58 -11.61 -22.71
N PRO A 67 -5.38 -12.47 -23.38
CA PRO A 67 -5.54 -12.43 -24.83
C PRO A 67 -6.16 -11.12 -25.35
N ASP A 68 -6.93 -10.42 -24.51
CA ASP A 68 -7.55 -9.11 -24.76
C ASP A 68 -6.51 -8.01 -25.02
N VAL A 69 -5.34 -8.08 -24.38
CA VAL A 69 -4.25 -7.11 -24.58
C VAL A 69 -3.08 -7.65 -25.39
N ALA A 70 -3.00 -8.95 -25.61
CA ALA A 70 -1.89 -9.60 -26.32
C ALA A 70 -1.65 -9.05 -27.74
N GLY A 71 -2.72 -8.63 -28.43
CA GLY A 71 -2.69 -8.08 -29.79
C GLY A 71 -2.34 -6.59 -29.90
N LEU A 72 -2.24 -5.86 -28.78
CA LEU A 72 -1.95 -4.42 -28.79
C LEU A 72 -0.51 -4.14 -29.21
N LYS A 73 -0.25 -3.05 -29.92
CA LYS A 73 1.13 -2.63 -30.26
C LYS A 73 1.94 -2.39 -28.96
N SER A 74 3.25 -2.62 -28.98
CA SER A 74 4.13 -2.37 -27.81
C SER A 74 3.99 -0.94 -27.26
N THR A 75 3.83 0.05 -28.13
CA THR A 75 3.60 1.45 -27.74
C THR A 75 2.29 1.65 -26.97
N GLU A 76 1.24 0.93 -27.36
CA GLU A 76 -0.06 0.96 -26.67
C GLU A 76 0.01 0.22 -25.33
N LEU A 77 0.73 -0.92 -25.26
CA LEU A 77 1.00 -1.63 -24.01
C LEU A 77 1.75 -0.75 -23.01
N LEU A 78 2.79 -0.04 -23.47
CA LEU A 78 3.56 0.88 -22.63
C LEU A 78 2.71 2.08 -22.19
N ARG A 79 1.88 2.64 -23.08
CA ARG A 79 0.94 3.71 -22.73
C ARG A 79 -0.03 3.26 -21.63
N ARG A 80 -0.60 2.06 -21.75
CA ARG A 80 -1.47 1.47 -20.70
C ARG A 80 -0.70 1.23 -19.40
N TYR A 81 0.52 0.70 -19.47
CA TYR A 81 1.37 0.52 -18.29
C TYR A 81 1.56 1.82 -17.51
N ARG A 82 1.99 2.88 -18.19
CA ARG A 82 2.19 4.20 -17.60
C ARG A 82 0.90 4.75 -16.99
N ALA A 83 -0.22 4.60 -17.69
CA ALA A 83 -1.52 5.08 -17.21
C ALA A 83 -1.97 4.32 -15.94
N GLU A 84 -1.84 2.99 -15.89
CA GLU A 84 -2.16 2.22 -14.68
C GLU A 84 -1.22 2.56 -13.53
N ALA A 85 0.08 2.69 -13.80
CA ALA A 85 1.05 3.11 -12.79
C ALA A 85 0.69 4.48 -12.18
N GLN A 86 0.15 5.40 -12.98
CA GLN A 86 -0.25 6.72 -12.49
C GLN A 86 -1.52 6.73 -11.63
N ILE A 87 -2.36 5.70 -11.70
CA ILE A 87 -3.62 5.65 -10.95
C ILE A 87 -3.67 4.56 -9.88
N ALA A 88 -2.78 3.58 -9.93
CA ALA A 88 -2.69 2.54 -8.93
C ALA A 88 -2.51 3.13 -7.53
N GLU A 89 -3.10 2.44 -6.55
CA GLU A 89 -3.16 2.94 -5.16
C GLU A 89 -1.75 3.07 -4.60
N LEU A 90 -1.50 4.21 -3.95
CA LEU A 90 -0.28 4.53 -3.22
C LEU A 90 -0.55 4.22 -1.75
N SER A 91 -0.20 3.00 -1.32
CA SER A 91 -0.76 2.38 -0.12
C SER A 91 0.29 2.21 0.98
N HIS A 92 -0.01 2.73 2.16
CA HIS A 92 0.80 2.53 3.37
C HIS A 92 0.00 1.76 4.41
N ALA A 93 0.52 0.63 4.87
CA ALA A 93 -0.16 -0.20 5.86
C ALA A 93 0.47 0.01 7.24
N LEU A 94 -0.38 0.29 8.22
CA LEU A 94 -0.02 0.68 9.57
C LEU A 94 -0.80 -0.15 10.61
N PRO A 95 -0.28 -0.31 11.84
CA PRO A 95 -0.98 -1.06 12.89
C PRO A 95 -2.14 -0.27 13.48
N ALA A 96 -3.23 -0.95 13.87
CA ALA A 96 -4.34 -0.29 14.55
C ALA A 96 -3.97 0.12 16.00
N GLU A 97 -3.19 -0.71 16.69
CA GLU A 97 -2.70 -0.42 18.04
C GLU A 97 -1.17 -0.43 18.11
N PRO A 98 -0.57 0.29 19.07
CA PRO A 98 0.86 0.18 19.32
C PRO A 98 1.22 -1.28 19.59
N GLN A 99 2.20 -1.80 18.87
CA GLN A 99 2.64 -3.17 19.05
C GLN A 99 3.19 -3.32 20.48
N LYS A 100 2.62 -4.24 21.24
CA LYS A 100 3.14 -4.57 22.58
C LYS A 100 4.56 -5.09 22.39
N LYS A 101 5.52 -4.54 23.17
CA LYS A 101 6.98 -4.81 23.18
C LYS A 101 7.45 -6.28 23.17
N GLN A 102 6.54 -7.24 23.12
CA GLN A 102 6.80 -8.67 23.34
C GLN A 102 6.99 -9.50 22.06
N LYS A 103 6.89 -8.93 20.85
CA LYS A 103 7.27 -9.66 19.63
C LYS A 103 8.07 -8.75 18.70
N LYS A 104 9.09 -9.34 18.08
CA LYS A 104 10.02 -8.75 17.10
C LYS A 104 9.27 -8.38 15.81
N GLU A 105 8.25 -7.56 15.90
CA GLU A 105 7.63 -6.99 14.71
C GLU A 105 8.61 -6.00 14.08
N VAL A 106 8.55 -5.93 12.76
CA VAL A 106 9.68 -5.52 11.92
C VAL A 106 9.74 -4.00 11.77
N PHE A 107 8.68 -3.26 12.09
CA PHE A 107 8.57 -1.83 11.82
C PHE A 107 7.86 -1.09 12.96
N ASP A 108 8.50 -0.03 13.46
CA ASP A 108 7.87 0.95 14.34
C ASP A 108 7.19 2.00 13.45
N ASP A 109 5.86 2.01 13.45
CA ASP A 109 5.05 2.85 12.57
C ASP A 109 3.96 3.58 13.35
N VAL A 110 3.37 4.60 12.75
CA VAL A 110 2.26 5.32 13.38
C VAL A 110 1.02 4.44 13.46
N THR A 111 0.21 4.67 14.48
CA THR A 111 -1.04 3.93 14.70
C THR A 111 -2.22 4.68 14.09
N GLU A 112 -3.34 3.96 13.89
CA GLU A 112 -4.57 4.59 13.38
C GLU A 112 -4.99 5.79 14.27
N LYS A 113 -4.85 5.64 15.59
CA LYS A 113 -5.18 6.67 16.57
C LYS A 113 -4.34 7.93 16.35
N GLU A 114 -3.04 7.77 16.10
CA GLU A 114 -2.13 8.90 15.90
C GLU A 114 -2.45 9.63 14.60
N VAL A 115 -2.67 8.89 13.51
CA VAL A 115 -3.14 9.46 12.23
C VAL A 115 -4.48 10.18 12.40
N GLY A 116 -5.34 9.70 13.31
CA GLY A 116 -6.58 10.37 13.70
C GLY A 116 -6.40 11.73 14.37
N HIS A 117 -5.24 12.02 14.99
CA HIS A 117 -4.98 13.25 15.73
C HIS A 117 -3.95 14.20 15.10
N LEU A 118 -3.03 13.69 14.28
CA LEU A 118 -1.97 14.49 13.67
C LEU A 118 -2.46 15.29 12.45
N SER A 119 -1.80 16.40 12.15
CA SER A 119 -2.05 17.20 10.94
C SER A 119 -1.15 16.81 9.77
N TRP A 120 -0.26 15.83 9.95
CA TRP A 120 0.59 15.25 8.92
C TRP A 120 0.70 13.74 9.11
N PHE A 121 1.13 13.04 8.06
CA PHE A 121 1.44 11.62 8.11
C PHE A 121 2.95 11.44 8.42
N PRO A 122 3.33 10.90 9.59
CA PRO A 122 4.74 10.70 9.93
C PRO A 122 5.36 9.52 9.17
N ASN A 123 6.66 9.58 8.94
CA ASN A 123 7.43 8.40 8.54
C ASN A 123 7.84 7.55 9.75
N GLU A 124 8.37 6.35 9.49
CA GLU A 124 8.79 5.40 10.53
C GLU A 124 9.85 5.96 11.51
N PHE A 125 10.77 6.83 11.06
CA PHE A 125 11.78 7.41 11.94
C PHE A 125 11.17 8.47 12.86
N GLN A 126 10.22 9.26 12.36
CA GLN A 126 9.42 10.17 13.19
C GLN A 126 8.58 9.38 14.19
N SER A 127 7.92 8.29 13.76
CA SER A 127 7.13 7.43 14.65
C SER A 127 8.00 6.85 15.77
N ALA A 128 9.19 6.34 15.43
CA ALA A 128 10.13 5.81 16.41
C ALA A 128 10.53 6.84 17.48
N LEU A 129 10.77 8.09 17.07
CA LEU A 129 11.02 9.19 18.01
C LEU A 129 9.80 9.51 18.87
N MET A 130 8.59 9.54 18.28
CA MET A 130 7.34 9.79 18.99
C MET A 130 7.04 8.72 20.05
N HIS A 131 7.40 7.47 19.77
CA HIS A 131 7.20 6.33 20.69
C HIS A 131 8.37 6.12 21.65
N ASN A 132 9.44 6.91 21.53
CA ASN A 132 10.69 6.73 22.27
C ASN A 132 11.24 5.30 22.15
N VAL A 133 11.27 4.79 20.91
CA VAL A 133 11.80 3.48 20.55
C VAL A 133 12.99 3.64 19.62
N THR A 134 14.03 2.84 19.85
CA THR A 134 15.13 2.72 18.90
C THR A 134 14.69 1.70 17.85
N ALA A 135 14.25 2.16 16.67
CA ALA A 135 13.71 1.27 15.65
C ALA A 135 14.71 0.14 15.30
N LEU A 136 14.28 -1.11 15.52
CA LEU A 136 15.12 -2.29 15.31
C LEU A 136 15.46 -2.51 13.83
N SER A 137 14.59 -2.08 12.92
CA SER A 137 14.79 -2.06 11.47
C SER A 137 15.52 -0.83 10.95
N ALA A 138 15.76 0.16 11.82
CA ALA A 138 16.35 1.44 11.43
C ALA A 138 17.65 1.30 10.63
N PRO A 139 18.56 0.33 10.88
CA PRO A 139 19.72 0.17 10.05
C PRO A 139 19.35 -0.12 8.58
N ILE A 140 18.55 -1.17 8.33
CA ILE A 140 18.22 -1.61 6.96
C ILE A 140 17.54 -0.49 6.18
N ASN A 141 16.54 0.15 6.79
CA ASN A 141 15.78 1.19 6.13
C ASN A 141 16.63 2.46 5.94
N ASN A 142 17.47 2.82 6.91
CA ASN A 142 18.42 3.92 6.73
C ASN A 142 19.42 3.62 5.60
N TYR A 143 19.95 2.40 5.49
CA TYR A 143 20.83 1.98 4.39
C TYR A 143 20.10 2.04 3.05
N ALA A 144 18.86 1.53 2.96
CA ALA A 144 18.05 1.62 1.75
C ALA A 144 17.84 3.08 1.33
N GLN A 145 17.41 3.95 2.24
CA GLN A 145 17.21 5.37 1.95
C GLN A 145 18.50 6.08 1.52
N GLN A 146 19.64 5.78 2.12
CA GLN A 146 20.92 6.38 1.74
C GLN A 146 21.40 5.90 0.37
N HIS A 147 21.39 4.59 0.13
CA HIS A 147 22.08 3.99 -1.01
C HIS A 147 21.20 3.78 -2.25
N ILE A 148 19.89 3.72 -2.07
CA ILE A 148 18.92 3.60 -3.17
C ILE A 148 18.28 4.94 -3.48
N PHE A 149 17.78 5.63 -2.46
CA PHE A 149 17.03 6.88 -2.65
C PHE A 149 17.89 8.14 -2.55
N GLY A 150 19.12 8.05 -2.04
CA GLY A 150 20.05 9.18 -1.95
C GLY A 150 19.82 10.12 -0.78
N SER A 151 19.08 9.68 0.25
CA SER A 151 18.86 10.46 1.48
C SER A 151 20.18 10.69 2.23
N VAL A 152 20.31 11.85 2.87
CA VAL A 152 21.51 12.21 3.65
C VAL A 152 21.68 11.24 4.82
N PRO A 153 22.89 10.72 5.14
CA PRO A 153 23.10 9.91 6.32
C PRO A 153 22.76 10.64 7.62
N PHE A 154 22.24 9.92 8.61
CA PHE A 154 22.08 10.46 9.96
C PHE A 154 23.43 10.74 10.62
N ALA A 155 23.53 11.80 11.41
CA ALA A 155 24.68 12.10 12.25
C ALA A 155 24.78 11.16 13.47
N GLY A 156 23.66 10.57 13.91
CA GLY A 156 23.59 9.66 15.04
C GLY A 156 22.38 8.73 15.00
N MET A 157 22.37 7.77 15.92
CA MET A 157 21.26 6.85 16.14
C MET A 157 20.87 6.89 17.64
N PRO A 158 19.64 7.28 18.01
CA PRO A 158 18.54 7.67 17.11
C PRO A 158 18.80 8.99 16.37
N PRO A 159 18.16 9.23 15.21
CA PRO A 159 18.26 10.51 14.52
C PRO A 159 17.59 11.63 15.32
N THR A 160 17.95 12.87 15.04
CA THR A 160 17.18 14.04 15.51
C THR A 160 15.85 14.15 14.77
N TRP A 161 14.89 14.92 15.31
CA TRP A 161 13.61 15.17 14.62
C TRP A 161 13.81 15.82 13.23
N GLN A 162 14.73 16.79 13.15
CA GLN A 162 15.07 17.47 11.89
C GLN A 162 15.66 16.51 10.85
N GLU A 163 16.42 15.51 11.28
CA GLU A 163 16.91 14.47 10.38
C GLU A 163 15.80 13.49 9.98
N ALA A 164 14.91 13.13 10.92
CA ALA A 164 13.80 12.22 10.66
C ALA A 164 12.76 12.82 9.70
N GLU A 165 12.45 14.12 9.79
CA GLU A 165 11.48 14.78 8.88
C GLU A 165 11.94 14.85 7.41
N ASN A 166 13.24 14.61 7.16
CA ASN A 166 13.82 14.53 5.82
C ASN A 166 13.67 13.15 5.16
N ARG A 167 13.16 12.15 5.89
CA ARG A 167 13.04 10.75 5.41
C ARG A 167 11.76 10.55 4.61
N LEU A 168 11.77 9.53 3.77
CA LEU A 168 10.58 9.12 3.02
C LEU A 168 9.62 8.29 3.88
N ILE A 169 8.38 8.20 3.43
CA ILE A 169 7.37 7.25 3.92
C ILE A 169 7.38 6.05 2.97
N TYR A 170 7.55 4.85 3.52
CA TYR A 170 7.52 3.61 2.74
C TYR A 170 6.12 3.25 2.30
N ILE A 171 5.88 3.10 0.99
CA ILE A 171 4.55 2.74 0.49
C ILE A 171 4.60 1.72 -0.65
N ALA A 172 3.57 0.88 -0.72
CA ALA A 172 3.38 -0.06 -1.80
C ALA A 172 2.62 0.58 -2.96
N HIS A 173 3.08 0.34 -4.18
CA HIS A 173 2.33 0.67 -5.40
C HIS A 173 1.42 -0.50 -5.78
N ASN A 174 0.11 -0.34 -5.57
CA ASN A 174 -0.86 -1.42 -5.70
C ASN A 174 -1.26 -1.72 -7.16
N MET A 175 -0.30 -1.89 -8.07
CA MET A 175 -0.59 -2.22 -9.46
C MET A 175 -1.33 -3.55 -9.63
N ARG A 176 -1.20 -4.47 -8.66
CA ARG A 176 -1.92 -5.77 -8.66
C ARG A 176 -3.34 -5.69 -8.11
N ARG A 177 -3.82 -4.49 -7.75
CA ARG A 177 -5.18 -4.24 -7.28
C ARG A 177 -5.55 -5.14 -6.08
N LEU A 178 -4.64 -5.28 -5.12
CA LEU A 178 -4.89 -5.97 -3.86
C LEU A 178 -6.04 -5.31 -3.11
N ASP A 179 -6.98 -6.10 -2.60
CA ASP A 179 -8.11 -5.62 -1.81
C ASP A 179 -7.69 -4.89 -0.52
N THR A 180 -6.56 -5.25 0.07
CA THR A 180 -5.95 -4.59 1.24
C THR A 180 -5.05 -3.40 0.89
N GLY A 181 -4.86 -3.07 -0.39
CA GLY A 181 -3.98 -1.96 -0.83
C GLY A 181 -2.49 -2.27 -0.75
N SER A 182 -2.06 -2.98 0.29
CA SER A 182 -0.69 -3.46 0.53
C SER A 182 -0.70 -4.90 1.04
N LEU A 183 0.45 -5.48 1.36
CA LEU A 183 0.50 -6.83 1.93
C LEU A 183 -0.20 -6.87 3.30
N PRO A 184 -1.09 -7.86 3.55
CA PRO A 184 -1.85 -7.95 4.81
C PRO A 184 -1.02 -8.11 6.09
N ASN A 185 0.28 -8.42 5.96
CA ASN A 185 1.19 -8.58 7.11
C ASN A 185 1.90 -7.28 7.50
N PHE A 186 1.77 -6.19 6.74
CA PHE A 186 2.39 -4.92 7.09
C PHE A 186 1.56 -4.08 8.06
N GLY A 187 0.24 -4.20 8.03
CA GLY A 187 -0.63 -3.41 8.90
C GLY A 187 -2.06 -3.92 8.95
N ASP A 188 -2.82 -3.38 9.90
CA ASP A 188 -4.25 -3.66 10.06
C ASP A 188 -5.11 -2.63 9.33
N VAL A 189 -4.55 -1.43 9.14
CA VAL A 189 -5.16 -0.32 8.41
C VAL A 189 -4.25 0.04 7.25
N THR A 190 -4.81 0.21 6.06
CA THR A 190 -4.08 0.76 4.93
C THR A 190 -4.61 2.15 4.62
N VAL A 191 -3.72 3.14 4.62
CA VAL A 191 -3.96 4.49 4.15
C VAL A 191 -3.60 4.55 2.68
N VAL A 192 -4.52 5.02 1.85
CA VAL A 192 -4.25 5.25 0.42
C VAL A 192 -4.09 6.75 0.19
N PHE A 193 -2.93 7.16 -0.28
CA PHE A 193 -2.63 8.56 -0.53
C PHE A 193 -3.37 9.09 -1.76
N ASN A 194 -3.73 10.37 -1.71
CA ASN A 194 -4.26 11.10 -2.84
C ASN A 194 -3.11 11.40 -3.81
N THR A 195 -3.10 10.70 -4.95
CA THR A 195 -2.02 10.77 -5.93
C THR A 195 -1.72 12.20 -6.37
N SER A 196 -2.72 13.06 -6.64
CA SER A 196 -2.44 14.45 -7.05
C SER A 196 -1.73 15.27 -5.97
N ARG A 197 -1.97 14.95 -4.69
CA ARG A 197 -1.36 15.64 -3.54
C ARG A 197 0.06 15.21 -3.26
N VAL A 198 0.42 13.97 -3.61
CA VAL A 198 1.77 13.42 -3.36
C VAL A 198 2.61 13.21 -4.63
N ARG A 199 2.06 13.40 -5.84
CA ARG A 199 2.71 13.08 -7.12
C ARG A 199 4.14 13.59 -7.22
N ASN A 200 4.34 14.86 -6.85
CA ASN A 200 5.63 15.55 -6.93
C ASN A 200 6.55 15.27 -5.72
N SER A 201 6.36 14.13 -5.07
CA SER A 201 7.23 13.57 -4.02
C SER A 201 7.43 12.06 -4.15
N VAL A 202 6.73 11.41 -5.09
CA VAL A 202 6.78 9.95 -5.20
C VAL A 202 8.02 9.50 -5.96
N VAL A 203 8.84 8.70 -5.31
CA VAL A 203 10.01 8.02 -5.89
C VAL A 203 9.76 6.51 -5.90
N ILE A 204 10.14 5.83 -6.97
CA ILE A 204 9.73 4.45 -7.20
C ILE A 204 10.96 3.55 -7.36
N ALA A 205 11.04 2.50 -6.56
CA ALA A 205 11.98 1.40 -6.75
C ALA A 205 11.28 0.21 -7.44
N PRO A 206 12.01 -0.60 -8.21
CA PRO A 206 11.43 -1.72 -8.96
C PRO A 206 11.00 -2.88 -8.06
N TYR A 207 11.30 -2.84 -6.76
CA TYR A 207 11.07 -3.91 -5.81
C TYR A 207 11.19 -3.38 -4.37
N ASP A 208 10.74 -4.17 -3.39
CA ASP A 208 10.89 -3.92 -1.96
C ASP A 208 12.37 -3.61 -1.61
N THR A 209 12.65 -2.37 -1.19
CA THR A 209 14.05 -1.92 -1.04
C THR A 209 14.71 -2.44 0.21
N GLY A 210 13.94 -2.79 1.25
CA GLY A 210 14.46 -3.49 2.42
C GLY A 210 15.04 -4.86 2.03
N LEU A 211 14.25 -5.66 1.30
CA LEU A 211 14.69 -6.95 0.77
C LEU A 211 15.83 -6.80 -0.24
N PHE A 212 15.76 -5.82 -1.15
CA PHE A 212 16.84 -5.59 -2.12
C PHE A 212 18.15 -5.20 -1.43
N THR A 213 18.10 -4.27 -0.48
CA THR A 213 19.25 -3.83 0.33
C THR A 213 19.88 -5.01 1.05
N MET A 214 19.08 -5.83 1.71
CA MET A 214 19.55 -7.00 2.44
C MET A 214 20.08 -8.14 1.56
N ASN A 215 19.58 -8.35 0.34
CA ASN A 215 19.99 -9.49 -0.48
C ASN A 215 21.03 -9.13 -1.55
N CYS A 216 21.02 -7.88 -2.03
CA CYS A 216 21.81 -7.45 -3.19
C CYS A 216 22.92 -6.45 -2.85
N LEU A 217 22.67 -5.47 -1.98
CA LEU A 217 23.65 -4.42 -1.68
C LEU A 217 24.52 -4.78 -0.48
N PHE A 218 23.89 -5.22 0.61
CA PHE A 218 24.55 -5.46 1.89
C PHE A 218 24.14 -6.81 2.48
N PRO A 219 24.54 -7.94 1.85
CA PRO A 219 24.16 -9.29 2.28
C PRO A 219 24.61 -9.67 3.70
N HIS A 220 25.53 -8.91 4.29
CA HIS A 220 25.98 -9.09 5.66
C HIS A 220 24.98 -8.57 6.71
N LEU A 221 24.00 -7.73 6.32
CA LEU A 221 22.94 -7.27 7.22
C LEU A 221 21.90 -8.37 7.54
N LEU A 222 21.90 -9.48 6.78
CA LEU A 222 21.06 -10.65 7.06
C LEU A 222 21.68 -11.49 8.19
N ILE A 223 21.37 -11.13 9.43
CA ILE A 223 22.01 -11.82 10.57
C ILE A 223 21.53 -13.28 10.71
N GLN A 224 20.27 -13.65 10.37
CA GLN A 224 19.76 -15.03 10.57
C GLN A 224 18.59 -15.51 9.67
N LYS A 225 18.17 -14.80 8.61
CA LYS A 225 17.03 -15.23 7.76
C LYS A 225 17.48 -15.86 6.44
N ALA A 226 16.70 -16.81 5.93
CA ALA A 226 16.90 -17.40 4.61
C ALA A 226 16.92 -16.30 3.54
N LYS A 227 18.00 -16.23 2.76
CA LYS A 227 18.13 -15.30 1.64
C LYS A 227 17.00 -15.54 0.66
N LYS A 228 16.25 -14.51 0.28
CA LYS A 228 15.36 -14.59 -0.88
C LYS A 228 16.28 -14.56 -2.11
N PRO A 229 16.24 -15.56 -3.00
CA PRO A 229 17.14 -15.59 -4.15
C PRO A 229 16.70 -14.55 -5.17
N LEU A 230 17.10 -13.29 -4.98
CA LEU A 230 16.82 -12.20 -5.91
C LEU A 230 17.80 -12.20 -7.09
N ASN A 231 17.35 -11.74 -8.25
CA ASN A 231 18.19 -11.45 -9.39
C ASN A 231 18.78 -10.04 -9.27
N CYS A 232 19.86 -9.90 -8.51
CA CYS A 232 20.47 -8.61 -8.19
C CYS A 232 21.08 -7.89 -9.41
N THR A 233 21.34 -8.58 -10.52
CA THR A 233 21.87 -7.96 -11.74
C THR A 233 20.79 -7.32 -12.61
N ALA A 234 19.51 -7.58 -12.32
CA ALA A 234 18.39 -6.99 -13.05
C ALA A 234 18.28 -5.46 -12.83
N TRP A 235 18.89 -4.92 -11.78
CA TRP A 235 18.91 -3.48 -11.48
C TRP A 235 20.32 -3.04 -11.04
N PRO A 236 21.23 -2.83 -12.00
CA PRO A 236 22.66 -2.63 -11.74
C PRO A 236 23.06 -1.20 -11.33
N SER A 237 22.18 -0.21 -11.50
CA SER A 237 22.41 1.19 -11.14
C SER A 237 21.13 1.73 -10.50
N PRO A 238 21.16 2.29 -9.28
CA PRO A 238 19.94 2.60 -8.53
C PRO A 238 19.35 3.94 -8.98
N ALA A 239 19.16 4.13 -10.29
CA ALA A 239 18.18 5.10 -10.73
C ALA A 239 16.81 4.57 -10.29
N VAL A 240 16.21 5.27 -9.32
CA VAL A 240 14.80 5.12 -8.97
C VAL A 240 13.97 5.98 -9.92
N GLY A 241 12.70 5.62 -10.07
CA GLY A 241 11.74 6.30 -10.94
C GLY A 241 10.90 7.35 -10.21
N THR A 242 9.97 7.93 -10.95
CA THR A 242 8.86 8.75 -10.44
C THR A 242 7.58 8.30 -11.14
N LEU A 243 6.39 8.77 -10.70
CA LEU A 243 5.13 8.44 -11.39
C LEU A 243 5.08 8.88 -12.87
N ASP A 244 5.88 9.87 -13.24
CA ASP A 244 5.99 10.38 -14.61
C ASP A 244 7.08 9.66 -15.43
N HIS A 245 8.07 9.08 -14.75
CA HIS A 245 9.26 8.52 -15.38
C HIS A 245 9.67 7.20 -14.69
N LEU A 246 9.12 6.08 -15.15
CA LEU A 246 9.32 4.76 -14.55
C LEU A 246 9.61 3.62 -15.54
N ASP A 247 9.83 3.91 -16.83
CA ASP A 247 10.02 2.88 -17.86
C ASP A 247 11.19 1.95 -17.55
N HIS A 248 12.28 2.53 -17.04
CA HIS A 248 13.49 1.80 -16.68
C HIS A 248 13.31 0.83 -15.53
N LEU A 249 12.17 0.88 -14.82
CA LEU A 249 11.83 -0.03 -13.72
C LEU A 249 10.96 -1.21 -14.14
N ILE A 250 10.35 -1.15 -15.33
CA ILE A 250 9.37 -2.16 -15.78
C ILE A 250 10.01 -3.55 -15.87
N ILE A 251 11.12 -3.67 -16.61
CA ILE A 251 11.82 -4.95 -16.78
C ILE A 251 12.46 -5.40 -15.45
N PRO A 252 13.15 -4.53 -14.68
CA PRO A 252 13.65 -4.91 -13.36
C PRO A 252 12.57 -5.45 -12.41
N ASN A 253 11.38 -4.83 -12.34
CA ASN A 253 10.28 -5.31 -11.50
C ASN A 253 9.83 -6.74 -11.88
N LEU A 254 9.88 -7.06 -13.18
CA LEU A 254 9.57 -8.39 -13.70
C LEU A 254 10.71 -9.39 -13.52
N GLN A 255 11.92 -8.97 -13.13
CA GLN A 255 13.10 -9.85 -13.10
C GLN A 255 13.72 -10.03 -11.72
N ILE A 256 13.75 -9.00 -10.87
CA ILE A 256 14.35 -9.04 -9.53
C ILE A 256 13.82 -10.21 -8.68
N PRO A 257 12.49 -10.39 -8.50
CA PRO A 257 12.00 -11.47 -7.64
C PRO A 257 12.08 -12.87 -8.25
N TYR A 258 12.38 -12.96 -9.55
CA TYR A 258 12.24 -14.19 -10.30
C TYR A 258 13.61 -14.77 -10.67
N ASN A 259 14.09 -15.67 -9.81
CA ASN A 259 15.33 -16.39 -10.02
C ASN A 259 15.03 -17.88 -10.24
N ARG A 260 15.31 -18.39 -11.45
CA ARG A 260 15.00 -19.78 -11.82
C ARG A 260 15.69 -20.80 -10.90
N SER A 261 16.93 -20.55 -10.47
CA SER A 261 17.68 -21.50 -9.64
C SER A 261 17.20 -21.52 -8.18
N GLY A 262 16.60 -20.43 -7.70
CA GLY A 262 16.19 -20.32 -6.30
C GLY A 262 14.69 -20.37 -6.03
N THR A 263 13.86 -19.93 -6.97
CA THR A 263 12.40 -19.86 -6.82
C THR A 263 11.65 -20.82 -7.74
N ASN A 264 12.34 -21.42 -8.72
CA ASN A 264 11.71 -22.10 -9.86
C ASN A 264 10.69 -21.23 -10.63
N GLN A 265 10.78 -19.90 -10.48
CA GLN A 265 9.99 -18.93 -11.20
C GLN A 265 10.88 -18.10 -12.12
N THR A 266 10.27 -17.50 -13.13
CA THR A 266 10.91 -16.70 -14.18
C THR A 266 10.15 -15.40 -14.37
N TRP A 267 10.72 -14.45 -15.12
CA TRP A 267 10.03 -13.20 -15.44
C TRP A 267 8.67 -13.40 -16.11
N LYS A 268 8.45 -14.55 -16.75
CA LYS A 268 7.15 -14.92 -17.34
C LYS A 268 6.06 -15.03 -16.28
N ASP A 269 6.40 -15.54 -15.10
CA ASP A 269 5.47 -15.62 -13.97
C ASP A 269 5.10 -14.21 -13.49
N GLY A 270 6.07 -13.30 -13.42
CA GLY A 270 5.84 -11.88 -13.19
C GLY A 270 4.90 -11.24 -14.20
N VAL A 271 5.11 -11.52 -15.49
CA VAL A 271 4.22 -11.03 -16.55
C VAL A 271 2.81 -11.59 -16.37
N ARG A 272 2.63 -12.90 -16.17
CA ARG A 272 1.29 -13.49 -15.96
C ARG A 272 0.59 -12.86 -14.77
N THR A 273 1.26 -12.77 -13.63
CA THR A 273 0.68 -12.26 -12.39
C THR A 273 0.33 -10.78 -12.47
N LEU A 274 1.23 -9.93 -12.98
CA LEU A 274 0.96 -8.50 -13.08
C LEU A 274 -0.11 -8.22 -14.14
N TRP A 275 0.03 -8.80 -15.34
CA TRP A 275 -0.84 -8.45 -16.46
C TRP A 275 -2.27 -8.96 -16.30
N SER A 276 -2.45 -10.18 -15.77
CA SER A 276 -3.80 -10.73 -15.55
C SER A 276 -4.62 -10.00 -14.48
N ARG A 277 -4.01 -9.07 -13.75
CA ARG A 277 -4.68 -8.29 -12.70
C ARG A 277 -4.75 -6.80 -12.97
N ALA A 278 -3.70 -6.22 -13.57
CA ALA A 278 -3.59 -4.79 -13.76
C ALA A 278 -4.15 -4.30 -15.10
N PHE A 279 -4.05 -5.13 -16.15
CA PHE A 279 -4.15 -4.66 -17.52
C PHE A 279 -5.27 -5.32 -18.33
N THR A 280 -5.98 -6.29 -17.78
CA THR A 280 -7.09 -6.97 -18.45
C THR A 280 -8.43 -6.30 -18.22
N GLU A 281 -9.39 -6.61 -19.08
CA GLU A 281 -10.81 -6.27 -18.89
C GLU A 281 -11.53 -7.25 -17.94
N THR A 282 -10.80 -8.14 -17.27
CA THR A 282 -11.36 -9.11 -16.33
C THR A 282 -12.06 -8.38 -15.16
N PRO A 283 -13.31 -8.73 -14.83
CA PRO A 283 -13.98 -8.19 -13.65
C PRO A 283 -13.14 -8.39 -12.40
N TYR A 284 -13.21 -7.44 -11.46
CA TYR A 284 -12.35 -7.44 -10.28
C TYR A 284 -12.50 -8.72 -9.45
N GLU A 285 -13.73 -9.17 -9.28
CA GLU A 285 -14.12 -10.37 -8.53
C GLU A 285 -13.59 -11.66 -9.17
N ASP A 286 -13.29 -11.62 -10.47
CA ASP A 286 -12.82 -12.76 -11.26
C ASP A 286 -11.31 -12.76 -11.47
N LEU A 287 -10.59 -11.78 -10.90
CA LEU A 287 -9.13 -11.74 -10.97
C LEU A 287 -8.49 -13.01 -10.39
N PRO A 288 -7.42 -13.53 -11.00
CA PRO A 288 -6.77 -14.74 -10.53
C PRO A 288 -6.15 -14.53 -9.13
N PRO A 289 -6.21 -15.54 -8.25
CA PRO A 289 -5.65 -15.44 -6.92
C PRO A 289 -4.11 -15.38 -6.96
N LEU A 290 -3.53 -14.81 -5.91
CA LEU A 290 -2.10 -14.55 -5.74
C LEU A 290 -1.50 -15.40 -4.62
N THR A 291 -0.18 -15.65 -4.64
CA THR A 291 0.56 -16.10 -3.46
C THR A 291 1.08 -14.92 -2.65
N LEU A 292 1.60 -15.14 -1.42
CA LEU A 292 2.33 -14.10 -0.67
C LEU A 292 3.56 -13.62 -1.43
N ASN A 293 4.24 -14.51 -2.14
CA ASN A 293 5.36 -14.13 -2.99
C ASN A 293 4.92 -13.18 -4.11
N ASP A 294 3.80 -13.48 -4.78
CA ASP A 294 3.27 -12.62 -5.84
C ASP A 294 2.87 -11.23 -5.34
N MET A 295 2.24 -11.15 -4.16
CA MET A 295 1.89 -9.89 -3.50
C MET A 295 3.15 -9.10 -3.10
N GLY A 296 4.20 -9.78 -2.64
CA GLY A 296 5.50 -9.19 -2.30
C GLY A 296 6.34 -8.72 -3.50
N ASN A 297 5.87 -8.93 -4.73
CA ASN A 297 6.59 -8.52 -5.95
C ASN A 297 6.09 -7.17 -6.49
N TYR A 298 5.87 -6.19 -5.62
CA TYR A 298 5.34 -4.87 -5.94
C TYR A 298 6.44 -3.86 -6.34
N LEU A 299 6.05 -2.75 -6.97
CA LEU A 299 6.89 -1.55 -7.04
C LEU A 299 6.75 -0.81 -5.72
N GLU A 300 7.86 -0.43 -5.09
CA GLU A 300 7.85 0.37 -3.87
C GLU A 300 7.86 1.85 -4.28
N ALA A 301 6.85 2.63 -3.89
CA ALA A 301 6.56 3.97 -4.46
C ALA A 301 6.59 5.08 -3.40
N ASP A 302 7.64 5.10 -2.61
CA ASP A 302 7.83 5.94 -1.43
C ASP A 302 7.60 7.45 -1.62
N VAL A 303 7.19 8.12 -0.55
CA VAL A 303 6.84 9.55 -0.54
C VAL A 303 7.93 10.36 0.17
N LEU A 304 8.68 11.18 -0.59
CA LEU A 304 9.64 12.19 -0.09
C LEU A 304 8.91 13.48 0.35
N ALA A 305 8.00 13.36 1.31
CA ALA A 305 7.26 14.48 1.87
C ALA A 305 6.76 14.14 3.28
N ASN A 306 6.16 15.13 3.93
CA ASN A 306 5.32 14.99 5.12
C ASN A 306 3.86 15.33 4.73
N PRO A 307 3.09 14.35 4.18
CA PRO A 307 1.76 14.57 3.64
C PRO A 307 0.81 15.20 4.66
N ARG A 308 0.03 16.21 4.25
CA ARG A 308 -0.90 16.93 5.15
C ARG A 308 -2.21 16.21 5.30
N LEU A 309 -2.72 16.11 6.52
CA LEU A 309 -4.00 15.48 6.82
C LEU A 309 -5.08 16.55 7.05
N PRO A 310 -6.33 16.33 6.59
CA PRO A 310 -6.82 15.10 5.98
C PRO A 310 -6.51 14.94 4.47
N ASP A 311 -6.13 16.02 3.78
CA ASP A 311 -6.15 16.13 2.31
C ASP A 311 -5.30 15.12 1.54
N ALA A 312 -4.16 14.74 2.10
CA ALA A 312 -3.24 13.84 1.42
C ALA A 312 -3.70 12.38 1.46
N VAL A 313 -4.71 12.05 2.27
CA VAL A 313 -5.30 10.71 2.30
C VAL A 313 -6.58 10.71 1.48
N LYS A 314 -6.64 9.79 0.52
CA LYS A 314 -7.78 9.64 -0.38
C LYS A 314 -8.89 8.82 0.25
N TYR A 315 -8.52 7.74 0.93
CA TYR A 315 -9.41 6.85 1.68
C TYR A 315 -8.56 5.88 2.53
N VAL A 316 -9.25 5.10 3.37
CA VAL A 316 -8.64 4.08 4.21
C VAL A 316 -9.26 2.70 3.96
N ILE A 317 -8.49 1.65 4.21
CA ILE A 317 -8.92 0.25 4.10
C ILE A 317 -8.67 -0.43 5.45
N GLY A 318 -9.71 -0.96 6.07
CA GLY A 318 -9.58 -1.84 7.24
C GLY A 318 -9.36 -3.29 6.82
N ASN A 319 -8.42 -3.97 7.48
CA ASN A 319 -8.23 -5.42 7.37
C ASN A 319 -9.42 -6.13 8.03
N PHE A 320 -10.36 -6.60 7.21
CA PHE A 320 -11.63 -7.18 7.66
C PHE A 320 -11.45 -8.36 8.64
N PRO A 321 -10.58 -9.37 8.36
CA PRO A 321 -10.32 -10.46 9.31
C PRO A 321 -9.87 -10.00 10.71
N ILE A 322 -9.15 -8.89 10.80
CA ILE A 322 -8.54 -8.43 12.05
C ILE A 322 -9.48 -7.45 12.77
N LEU A 323 -9.98 -6.43 12.07
CA LEU A 323 -10.63 -5.27 12.67
C LEU A 323 -12.17 -5.35 12.69
N PHE A 324 -12.78 -6.13 11.81
CA PHE A 324 -14.25 -6.15 11.73
C PHE A 324 -14.87 -6.77 12.99
N GLY A 325 -15.80 -6.06 13.63
CA GLY A 325 -16.40 -6.47 14.89
C GLY A 325 -15.51 -6.23 16.13
N THR A 326 -14.46 -5.42 16.05
CA THR A 326 -13.62 -5.03 17.20
C THR A 326 -13.83 -3.57 17.60
N ASP A 327 -13.34 -3.19 18.78
CA ASP A 327 -13.29 -1.79 19.20
C ASP A 327 -12.40 -0.95 18.29
N ASP A 328 -11.27 -1.50 17.82
CA ASP A 328 -10.38 -0.83 16.86
C ASP A 328 -11.06 -0.61 15.51
N GLY A 329 -11.83 -1.59 15.01
CA GLY A 329 -12.65 -1.39 13.82
C GLY A 329 -13.67 -0.24 13.98
N ARG A 330 -14.25 -0.07 15.18
CA ARG A 330 -15.11 1.10 15.47
C ARG A 330 -14.32 2.40 15.57
N LYS A 331 -13.11 2.39 16.15
CA LYS A 331 -12.22 3.56 16.17
C LYS A 331 -11.86 3.99 14.74
N LEU A 332 -11.51 3.05 13.86
CA LEU A 332 -11.24 3.32 12.45
C LEU A 332 -12.45 3.97 11.76
N GLN A 333 -13.67 3.45 11.95
CA GLN A 333 -14.89 4.08 11.43
C GLN A 333 -15.07 5.52 11.92
N GLN A 334 -14.80 5.78 13.20
CA GLN A 334 -14.88 7.13 13.77
C GLN A 334 -13.83 8.08 13.20
N ILE A 335 -12.58 7.61 13.06
CA ILE A 335 -11.49 8.39 12.47
C ILE A 335 -11.81 8.73 11.01
N ALA A 336 -12.24 7.72 10.24
CA ALA A 336 -12.63 7.89 8.84
C ALA A 336 -13.77 8.93 8.70
N ALA A 337 -14.81 8.83 9.53
CA ALA A 337 -15.89 9.81 9.55
C ALA A 337 -15.41 11.22 9.93
N ASN A 338 -14.59 11.36 10.98
CA ASN A 338 -14.06 12.65 11.44
C ASN A 338 -13.13 13.31 10.42
N ARG A 339 -12.41 12.50 9.62
CA ARG A 339 -11.46 12.97 8.60
C ARG A 339 -12.09 13.05 7.22
N SER A 340 -13.37 12.73 7.08
CA SER A 340 -14.07 12.63 5.78
C SER A 340 -13.35 11.69 4.80
N TRP A 341 -12.76 10.61 5.31
CA TRP A 341 -12.13 9.57 4.50
C TRP A 341 -13.14 8.46 4.22
N PRO A 342 -13.42 8.12 2.94
CA PRO A 342 -14.10 6.87 2.62
C PRO A 342 -13.39 5.67 3.28
N LEU A 343 -14.17 4.74 3.82
CA LEU A 343 -13.65 3.51 4.42
C LEU A 343 -14.09 2.30 3.58
N PHE A 344 -13.12 1.44 3.30
CA PHE A 344 -13.33 0.13 2.70
C PHE A 344 -12.88 -0.99 3.63
N TRP A 345 -13.40 -2.18 3.41
CA TRP A 345 -12.99 -3.38 4.12
C TRP A 345 -12.42 -4.40 3.15
N GLY A 346 -11.15 -4.80 3.34
CA GLY A 346 -10.45 -5.78 2.51
C GLY A 346 -10.24 -7.10 3.25
N VAL A 347 -10.52 -8.24 2.59
CA VAL A 347 -10.39 -9.57 3.22
C VAL A 347 -8.96 -10.10 3.19
N GLY A 348 -8.24 -9.84 2.10
CA GLY A 348 -6.90 -10.38 1.87
C GLY A 348 -6.93 -11.92 1.85
N ASN A 349 -6.44 -12.53 2.93
CA ASN A 349 -6.35 -13.99 3.05
C ASN A 349 -7.38 -14.64 3.98
N GLY A 350 -8.24 -13.85 4.63
CA GLY A 350 -9.22 -14.34 5.59
C GLY A 350 -8.63 -14.76 6.95
N GLU A 351 -7.34 -14.56 7.21
CA GLU A 351 -6.71 -15.00 8.46
C GLU A 351 -6.90 -13.92 9.55
N PRO A 352 -7.53 -14.25 10.69
CA PRO A 352 -7.78 -13.27 11.75
C PRO A 352 -6.56 -13.00 12.66
N VAL A 353 -5.43 -13.66 12.39
CA VAL A 353 -4.18 -13.51 13.15
C VAL A 353 -3.03 -13.32 12.17
N LYS A 354 -2.21 -12.30 12.40
CA LYS A 354 -0.91 -12.15 11.74
C LYS A 354 -0.01 -13.32 12.16
N LYS A 355 0.14 -14.29 11.28
CA LYS A 355 1.21 -15.28 11.38
C LYS A 355 2.41 -14.72 10.63
N ASP A 356 3.61 -14.91 11.16
CA ASP A 356 4.86 -14.77 10.40
C ASP A 356 4.85 -15.82 9.28
N LYS A 357 4.14 -15.50 8.19
CA LYS A 357 4.05 -16.41 7.05
C LYS A 357 5.32 -16.26 6.26
N ASN A 358 5.94 -17.40 5.99
CA ASN A 358 7.05 -17.47 5.07
C ASN A 358 6.56 -17.05 3.68
N PHE A 359 7.28 -16.16 3.00
CA PHE A 359 6.97 -15.76 1.61
C PHE A 359 6.95 -16.96 0.64
N THR A 360 7.50 -18.11 1.04
CA THR A 360 7.44 -19.37 0.28
C THR A 360 6.13 -20.14 0.47
N ASP A 361 5.16 -19.65 1.24
CA ASP A 361 3.85 -20.29 1.40
C ASP A 361 3.12 -20.32 0.03
N PRO A 362 2.86 -21.52 -0.55
CA PRO A 362 2.20 -21.64 -1.84
C PRO A 362 0.69 -21.39 -1.78
N SER A 363 0.15 -21.11 -0.58
CA SER A 363 -1.27 -20.79 -0.41
C SER A 363 -1.70 -19.66 -1.33
N LYS A 364 -2.84 -19.86 -1.96
CA LYS A 364 -3.46 -18.87 -2.84
C LYS A 364 -4.42 -17.98 -2.05
N TYR A 365 -4.41 -16.71 -2.40
CA TYR A 365 -5.15 -15.62 -1.78
C TYR A 365 -5.96 -14.91 -2.86
N PRO A 366 -7.28 -14.74 -2.71
CA PRO A 366 -8.09 -14.05 -3.72
C PRO A 366 -7.55 -12.64 -4.00
N GLY A 367 -7.28 -11.87 -2.93
CA GLY A 367 -6.72 -10.51 -3.02
C GLY A 367 -7.60 -9.55 -3.82
N ASN A 368 -8.89 -9.87 -3.96
CA ASN A 368 -9.86 -9.14 -4.78
C ASN A 368 -11.24 -9.06 -4.09
N GLN A 369 -11.23 -9.03 -2.76
CA GLN A 369 -12.41 -9.03 -1.92
C GLN A 369 -12.48 -7.74 -1.10
N ARG A 370 -13.04 -6.69 -1.70
CA ARG A 370 -13.28 -5.40 -1.05
C ARG A 370 -14.76 -5.02 -1.08
N LEU A 371 -15.24 -4.45 0.02
CA LEU A 371 -16.57 -3.84 0.13
C LEU A 371 -16.46 -2.44 0.73
N ALA A 372 -17.43 -1.59 0.43
CA ALA A 372 -17.53 -0.26 1.03
C ALA A 372 -18.21 -0.31 2.40
N ASP A 373 -17.67 0.45 3.35
CA ASP A 373 -18.37 0.68 4.61
C ASP A 373 -19.66 1.49 4.35
N PRO A 374 -20.81 1.16 4.98
CA PRO A 374 -22.05 1.90 4.74
C PRO A 374 -21.97 3.41 5.01
N SER A 375 -21.01 3.87 5.80
CA SER A 375 -20.78 5.31 6.01
C SER A 375 -20.33 6.06 4.75
N ILE A 376 -19.84 5.37 3.71
CA ILE A 376 -19.31 5.98 2.49
C ILE A 376 -20.31 6.84 1.71
N VAL A 377 -21.62 6.55 1.83
CA VAL A 377 -22.68 7.25 1.07
C VAL A 377 -22.81 8.72 1.46
N ALA A 378 -22.35 9.10 2.64
CA ALA A 378 -22.33 10.51 3.06
C ALA A 378 -21.22 11.32 2.36
N LEU A 379 -20.18 10.63 1.86
CA LEU A 379 -18.97 11.24 1.31
C LEU A 379 -18.87 11.11 -0.22
N THR A 380 -19.63 10.19 -0.81
CA THR A 380 -19.49 9.82 -2.22
C THR A 380 -20.83 9.79 -2.95
N ASN A 381 -20.78 9.64 -4.27
CA ASN A 381 -21.96 9.39 -5.11
C ASN A 381 -22.46 7.93 -5.06
N ALA A 382 -21.89 7.07 -4.19
CA ALA A 382 -22.30 5.68 -4.09
C ALA A 382 -23.74 5.53 -3.57
N THR A 383 -24.45 4.55 -4.10
CA THR A 383 -25.74 4.11 -3.58
C THR A 383 -25.60 2.71 -2.98
N LEU A 384 -26.09 2.51 -1.76
CA LEU A 384 -26.08 1.18 -1.14
C LEU A 384 -27.29 0.35 -1.59
N PRO A 385 -27.13 -0.98 -1.70
CA PRO A 385 -28.26 -1.88 -1.84
C PRO A 385 -29.27 -1.72 -0.69
N TRP A 386 -30.55 -2.01 -0.97
CA TRP A 386 -31.59 -1.95 0.06
C TRP A 386 -31.27 -2.95 1.19
N GLY A 387 -31.27 -2.46 2.43
CA GLY A 387 -30.99 -3.27 3.61
C GLY A 387 -29.51 -3.49 3.91
N ALA A 388 -28.57 -3.00 3.07
CA ALA A 388 -27.12 -3.12 3.27
C ALA A 388 -26.71 -2.74 4.70
N LYS A 389 -26.96 -1.50 5.13
CA LYS A 389 -26.64 -1.04 6.49
C LYS A 389 -27.15 -1.98 7.60
N ARG A 390 -28.38 -2.51 7.46
CA ARG A 390 -28.93 -3.45 8.46
C ARG A 390 -28.19 -4.78 8.45
N ALA A 391 -27.83 -5.29 7.27
CA ALA A 391 -27.01 -6.50 7.13
C ALA A 391 -25.61 -6.28 7.72
N PHE A 392 -24.98 -5.14 7.41
CA PHE A 392 -23.71 -4.72 8.01
C PHE A 392 -23.74 -4.72 9.53
N ASP A 393 -24.70 -3.99 10.13
CA ASP A 393 -24.82 -3.86 11.57
C ASP A 393 -25.05 -5.23 12.25
N LYS A 394 -25.89 -6.08 11.65
CA LYS A 394 -26.14 -7.44 12.15
C LYS A 394 -24.87 -8.28 12.15
N VAL A 395 -24.12 -8.33 11.05
CA VAL A 395 -22.89 -9.15 10.98
C VAL A 395 -21.80 -8.56 11.87
N TRP A 396 -21.76 -7.23 12.06
CA TRP A 396 -20.87 -6.60 13.03
C TRP A 396 -21.14 -7.08 14.45
N GLU A 397 -22.41 -7.08 14.88
CA GLU A 397 -22.82 -7.56 16.20
C GLU A 397 -22.51 -9.06 16.38
N GLU A 398 -22.75 -9.88 15.36
CA GLU A 398 -22.37 -11.30 15.35
C GLU A 398 -20.85 -11.46 15.54
N ALA A 399 -20.04 -10.75 14.76
CA ALA A 399 -18.59 -10.81 14.87
C ALA A 399 -18.09 -10.35 16.25
N THR A 400 -18.67 -9.27 16.78
CA THR A 400 -18.36 -8.74 18.12
C THR A 400 -18.66 -9.80 19.21
N LEU A 401 -19.83 -10.43 19.12
CA LEU A 401 -20.24 -11.46 20.07
C LEU A 401 -19.36 -12.72 19.98
N GLU A 402 -18.95 -13.12 18.79
CA GLU A 402 -18.08 -14.30 18.63
C GLU A 402 -16.66 -14.03 19.14
N ARG A 403 -16.10 -12.84 18.84
CA ARG A 403 -14.79 -12.40 19.34
C ARG A 403 -14.73 -12.34 20.87
N SER A 404 -15.82 -11.95 21.52
CA SER A 404 -15.87 -11.90 23.00
C SER A 404 -15.92 -13.29 23.65
N LYS A 405 -16.33 -14.32 22.89
CA LYS A 405 -16.47 -15.70 23.38
C LYS A 405 -15.25 -16.57 23.12
N ARG A 406 -14.55 -16.36 22.00
CA ARG A 406 -13.45 -17.24 21.54
C ARG A 406 -12.54 -16.56 20.52
N ASN A 407 -11.40 -17.21 20.26
CA ASN A 407 -10.57 -16.89 19.11
C ASN A 407 -11.33 -17.17 17.81
N VAL A 408 -11.31 -16.20 16.91
CA VAL A 408 -11.92 -16.25 15.57
C VAL A 408 -11.08 -17.14 14.67
N THR A 409 -11.71 -17.91 13.78
CA THR A 409 -11.05 -18.70 12.74
C THR A 409 -11.28 -18.14 11.34
N LYS A 410 -10.59 -18.69 10.34
CA LYS A 410 -10.77 -18.31 8.94
C LYS A 410 -12.19 -18.61 8.44
N GLU A 411 -12.81 -19.66 8.95
CA GLU A 411 -14.18 -20.07 8.61
C GLU A 411 -15.21 -19.06 9.12
N ASP A 412 -14.97 -18.46 10.28
CA ASP A 412 -15.83 -17.39 10.81
C ASP A 412 -15.76 -16.15 9.92
N VAL A 413 -14.55 -15.71 9.58
CA VAL A 413 -14.33 -14.57 8.68
C VAL A 413 -14.98 -14.83 7.32
N LYS A 414 -14.82 -16.04 6.78
CA LYS A 414 -15.50 -16.44 5.53
C LYS A 414 -17.01 -16.38 5.65
N ARG A 415 -17.59 -16.83 6.77
CA ARG A 415 -19.04 -16.79 7.03
C ARG A 415 -19.54 -15.35 7.07
N TRP A 416 -18.90 -14.48 7.85
CA TRP A 416 -19.25 -13.06 7.93
C TRP A 416 -19.17 -12.38 6.56
N TRP A 417 -18.07 -12.60 5.83
CA TRP A 417 -17.90 -12.06 4.49
C TRP A 417 -18.97 -12.55 3.52
N THR A 418 -19.29 -13.84 3.53
CA THR A 418 -20.34 -14.42 2.67
C THR A 418 -21.69 -13.79 2.97
N ASN A 419 -22.02 -13.57 4.25
CA ASN A 419 -23.28 -12.93 4.66
C ASN A 419 -23.38 -11.46 4.22
N LEU A 420 -22.25 -10.75 4.16
CA LEU A 420 -22.23 -9.33 3.75
C LEU A 420 -22.12 -9.15 2.24
N SER A 421 -21.26 -9.91 1.58
CA SER A 421 -20.83 -9.65 0.20
C SER A 421 -21.96 -9.68 -0.83
N SER A 422 -23.10 -10.30 -0.54
CA SER A 422 -24.29 -10.31 -1.38
C SER A 422 -25.24 -9.13 -1.15
N SER A 423 -25.10 -8.44 -0.02
CA SER A 423 -25.97 -7.35 0.43
C SER A 423 -25.27 -5.99 0.50
N GLU A 424 -23.95 -5.97 0.39
CA GLU A 424 -23.11 -4.77 0.43
C GLU A 424 -22.62 -4.32 -0.94
N LEU A 425 -22.19 -3.06 -1.02
CA LEU A 425 -21.56 -2.51 -2.22
C LEU A 425 -20.13 -3.08 -2.38
N ARG A 426 -19.96 -4.00 -3.33
CA ARG A 426 -18.64 -4.49 -3.75
C ARG A 426 -17.94 -3.43 -4.58
N VAL A 427 -16.65 -3.25 -4.30
CA VAL A 427 -15.84 -2.21 -4.92
C VAL A 427 -14.50 -2.76 -5.39
N ALA A 428 -13.96 -2.15 -6.44
CA ALA A 428 -12.65 -2.44 -6.99
C ALA A 428 -11.73 -1.20 -6.90
N PRO A 429 -10.41 -1.39 -6.75
CA PRO A 429 -9.42 -0.36 -7.06
C PRO A 429 -9.64 0.21 -8.46
N LEU A 430 -9.38 1.51 -8.62
CA LEU A 430 -9.41 2.15 -9.93
C LEU A 430 -8.41 1.48 -10.88
N SER A 431 -8.81 1.40 -12.16
CA SER A 431 -7.89 1.25 -13.29
C SER A 431 -7.83 2.55 -14.09
N ALA A 432 -6.84 2.69 -14.96
CA ALA A 432 -6.67 3.88 -15.80
C ALA A 432 -7.81 4.08 -16.80
N SER A 433 -8.53 3.00 -17.13
CA SER A 433 -9.72 3.02 -17.98
C SER A 433 -11.03 3.18 -17.22
N SER A 434 -11.02 3.07 -15.89
CA SER A 434 -12.25 3.01 -15.10
C SER A 434 -13.00 4.33 -15.02
N CYS A 435 -12.29 5.44 -14.79
CA CYS A 435 -12.90 6.72 -14.44
C CYS A 435 -12.27 7.90 -15.16
N ALA A 436 -13.11 8.80 -15.69
CA ALA A 436 -12.66 10.00 -16.37
C ALA A 436 -11.91 10.99 -15.43
N ILE A 437 -12.34 11.09 -14.18
CA ILE A 437 -11.74 11.99 -13.17
C ILE A 437 -11.20 11.16 -12.01
N ALA A 438 -10.13 10.43 -12.29
CA ALA A 438 -9.61 9.42 -11.39
C ALA A 438 -9.14 10.00 -10.04
N ASP A 439 -8.74 11.27 -9.98
CA ASP A 439 -8.33 11.94 -8.74
C ASP A 439 -9.47 12.11 -7.72
N ARG A 440 -10.71 12.31 -8.20
CA ARG A 440 -11.90 12.44 -7.34
C ARG A 440 -12.55 11.09 -7.00
N CYS A 441 -12.22 10.05 -7.75
CA CYS A 441 -12.82 8.73 -7.60
C CYS A 441 -11.99 7.85 -6.68
N VAL A 442 -12.63 7.08 -5.83
CA VAL A 442 -11.98 6.23 -4.81
C VAL A 442 -12.09 4.75 -5.14
N ALA A 443 -13.08 4.36 -5.95
CA ALA A 443 -13.28 2.99 -6.37
C ALA A 443 -14.18 2.89 -7.62
N VAL A 444 -14.35 1.66 -8.11
CA VAL A 444 -15.37 1.27 -9.10
C VAL A 444 -16.34 0.31 -8.44
N ALA A 445 -17.65 0.47 -8.67
CA ALA A 445 -18.67 -0.46 -8.22
C ALA A 445 -19.61 -0.81 -9.38
N ALA A 446 -19.74 -2.09 -9.72
CA ALA A 446 -20.58 -2.55 -10.84
C ALA A 446 -20.30 -1.84 -12.19
N GLY A 447 -19.06 -1.39 -12.40
CA GLY A 447 -18.64 -0.63 -13.59
C GLY A 447 -18.76 0.90 -13.46
N ASP A 448 -19.43 1.40 -12.42
CA ASP A 448 -19.59 2.83 -12.18
C ASP A 448 -18.50 3.38 -11.24
N CYS A 449 -18.11 4.63 -11.46
CA CYS A 449 -17.15 5.32 -10.62
C CYS A 449 -17.77 5.78 -9.30
N VAL A 450 -17.16 5.38 -8.18
CA VAL A 450 -17.47 5.89 -6.84
C VAL A 450 -16.53 7.04 -6.54
N CYS A 451 -17.06 8.26 -6.47
CA CYS A 451 -16.29 9.50 -6.35
C CYS A 451 -16.77 10.39 -5.21
N ILE A 452 -15.83 11.14 -4.63
CA ILE A 452 -16.07 12.07 -3.53
C ILE A 452 -16.91 13.25 -4.02
N LEU A 453 -17.95 13.59 -3.24
CA LEU A 453 -18.86 14.70 -3.53
C LEU A 453 -18.13 16.04 -3.44
N GLU A 454 -18.47 16.98 -4.32
CA GLU A 454 -17.80 18.28 -4.42
C GLU A 454 -17.94 19.11 -3.14
N THR A 455 -19.08 19.00 -2.48
CA THR A 455 -19.36 19.69 -1.21
C THR A 455 -18.37 19.32 -0.10
N GLN A 456 -17.77 18.13 -0.16
CA GLN A 456 -16.77 17.68 0.80
C GLN A 456 -15.37 18.26 0.53
N LEU A 457 -15.12 18.75 -0.69
CA LEU A 457 -13.82 19.35 -1.06
C LEU A 457 -13.69 20.81 -0.60
N LEU A 458 -14.80 21.46 -0.21
CA LEU A 458 -14.85 22.88 0.14
C LEU A 458 -14.89 23.14 1.65
N THR A 459 -15.09 22.10 2.46
CA THR A 459 -15.21 22.20 3.93
C THR A 459 -13.92 21.91 4.68
N VAL A 460 -12.82 21.67 3.95
CA VAL A 460 -11.46 21.56 4.48
C VAL A 460 -10.69 22.81 4.06
#